data_AF-A0A1B6Z9I1-F1
#
_entry.id   AF-A0A1B6Z9I1-F1
#
_cell.length_a   1.000
_cell.length_b   1.000
_cell.length_c   1.000
_cell.angle_alpha   90.00
_cell.angle_beta   90.00
_cell.angle_gamma   90.00
#
_symmetry.space_group_name_H-M   'P 1'
#
loop_
_entity.id
_entity.type
_entity.pdbx_description
1 polymer ?
#
loop_
_entity_poly.entity_id
_entity_poly.type
_entity_poly.pdbx_seq_one_letter_code
_entity_poly.pdbx_strand_id
1 'polypeptide(L)'
;MSQRFELSRLRLNLLRLAYAPLVFGLALVQLPLLAELGPDWEIMHGVVICMLSALCLLSIIGLFRPILMLPLLLFEVTWKLLWLGLVGLPAWFNGPLDPSLAETFFACALVVPIILLIPWDLVVRRLRSGSS
;
A
#
# COMPACT_ATOMS: atom_id res chain seq x y z
N MET A 1 -22.37 1.93 28.07
CA MET A 1 -21.33 0.91 27.81
C MET A 1 -21.23 0.46 26.34
N SER A 2 -22.14 0.87 25.43
CA SER A 2 -22.12 0.48 24.00
C SER A 2 -21.15 1.28 23.11
N GLN A 3 -20.91 2.57 23.38
CA GLN A 3 -20.11 3.42 22.48
C GLN A 3 -18.61 3.05 22.36
N ARG A 4 -17.98 2.46 23.41
CA ARG A 4 -16.56 2.05 23.33
C ARG A 4 -16.32 0.85 22.41
N PHE A 5 -17.28 -0.07 22.31
CA PHE A 5 -17.15 -1.24 21.45
C PHE A 5 -17.38 -0.89 19.98
N GLU A 6 -18.34 -0.01 19.70
CA GLU A 6 -18.61 0.56 18.37
C GLU A 6 -17.36 1.23 17.77
N LEU A 7 -16.70 2.11 18.53
CA LEU A 7 -15.49 2.81 18.10
C LEU A 7 -14.32 1.86 17.83
N SER A 8 -14.19 0.78 18.60
CA SER A 8 -13.15 -0.23 18.41
C SER A 8 -13.39 -1.05 17.13
N ARG A 9 -14.63 -1.48 16.88
CA ARG A 9 -15.01 -2.23 15.67
C ARG A 9 -14.89 -1.37 14.41
N LEU A 10 -15.31 -0.12 14.47
CA LEU A 10 -15.23 0.81 13.35
C LEU A 10 -13.78 1.02 12.90
N ARG A 11 -12.85 1.27 13.85
CA ARG A 11 -11.41 1.39 13.53
C ARG A 11 -10.83 0.15 12.90
N LEU A 12 -11.24 -1.04 13.36
CA LEU A 12 -10.79 -2.31 12.77
C LEU A 12 -11.34 -2.50 11.35
N ASN A 13 -12.60 -2.14 11.12
CA ASN A 13 -13.20 -2.22 9.79
C ASN A 13 -12.60 -1.20 8.82
N LEU A 14 -12.32 0.02 9.28
CA LEU A 14 -11.58 1.01 8.49
C LEU A 14 -10.18 0.51 8.11
N LEU A 15 -9.48 -0.13 9.05
CA LEU A 15 -8.17 -0.69 8.78
C LEU A 15 -8.25 -1.81 7.73
N ARG A 16 -9.25 -2.71 7.83
CA ARG A 16 -9.52 -3.72 6.78
C ARG A 16 -9.85 -3.09 5.43
N LEU A 17 -10.64 -2.01 5.44
CA LEU A 17 -10.99 -1.28 4.23
C LEU A 17 -9.77 -0.60 3.61
N ALA A 18 -8.79 -0.17 4.41
CA ALA A 18 -7.51 0.34 3.92
C ALA A 18 -6.64 -0.77 3.28
N TYR A 19 -6.74 -2.02 3.75
CA TYR A 19 -6.07 -3.17 3.10
C TYR A 19 -6.75 -3.63 1.80
N ALA A 20 -8.05 -3.37 1.61
CA ALA A 20 -8.76 -3.84 0.42
C ALA A 20 -8.15 -3.27 -0.89
N PRO A 21 -7.89 -1.95 -1.04
CA PRO A 21 -7.19 -1.41 -2.19
C PRO A 21 -5.79 -1.99 -2.39
N LEU A 22 -5.06 -2.33 -1.31
CA LEU A 22 -3.78 -3.03 -1.45
C LEU A 22 -3.98 -4.40 -2.08
N VAL A 23 -4.87 -5.22 -1.51
CA VAL A 23 -5.10 -6.58 -1.99
C VAL A 23 -5.61 -6.57 -3.44
N PHE A 24 -6.67 -5.82 -3.72
CA PHE A 24 -7.28 -5.82 -5.05
C PHE A 24 -6.46 -5.04 -6.07
N GLY A 25 -5.95 -3.86 -5.70
CA GLY A 25 -5.17 -3.02 -6.61
C GLY A 25 -3.84 -3.66 -6.98
N LEU A 26 -3.12 -4.23 -6.01
CA LEU A 26 -1.88 -4.94 -6.33
C LEU A 26 -2.16 -6.27 -7.01
N ALA A 27 -3.18 -7.04 -6.61
CA ALA A 27 -3.44 -8.32 -7.28
C ALA A 27 -3.77 -8.13 -8.76
N LEU A 28 -4.63 -7.17 -9.10
CA LEU A 28 -5.05 -6.94 -10.48
C LEU A 28 -3.90 -6.49 -11.39
N VAL A 29 -2.92 -5.76 -10.85
CA VAL A 29 -1.77 -5.27 -11.62
C VAL A 29 -0.61 -6.27 -11.60
N GLN A 30 -0.28 -6.83 -10.43
CA GLN A 30 0.93 -7.62 -10.24
C GLN A 30 0.77 -9.08 -10.65
N LEU A 31 -0.41 -9.70 -10.49
CA LEU A 31 -0.62 -11.09 -10.92
C LEU A 31 -0.40 -11.31 -12.43
N PRO A 32 -0.95 -10.48 -13.35
CA PRO A 32 -0.67 -10.66 -14.77
C PRO A 32 0.81 -10.43 -15.09
N LEU A 33 1.42 -9.38 -14.53
CA LEU A 33 2.86 -9.11 -14.70
C LEU A 33 3.74 -10.27 -14.20
N LEU A 34 3.37 -10.90 -13.09
CA LEU A 34 4.06 -12.08 -12.57
C LEU A 34 3.89 -13.30 -13.47
N ALA A 35 2.72 -13.47 -14.10
CA ALA A 35 2.47 -14.56 -15.03
C ALA A 35 3.21 -14.40 -16.37
N GLU A 36 3.46 -13.16 -16.78
CA GLU A 36 4.21 -12.80 -17.99
C GLU A 36 5.73 -12.70 -17.74
N LEU A 37 6.17 -12.87 -16.49
CA LEU A 37 7.56 -12.74 -16.11
C LEU A 37 8.42 -13.80 -16.83
N GLY A 38 9.38 -13.34 -17.62
CA GLY A 38 10.24 -14.19 -18.44
C GLY A 38 11.72 -13.83 -18.35
N PRO A 39 12.62 -14.67 -18.90
CA PRO A 39 14.06 -14.47 -18.83
C PRO A 39 14.57 -13.21 -19.57
N ASP A 40 13.78 -12.64 -20.48
CA ASP A 40 14.15 -11.46 -21.27
C ASP A 40 13.83 -10.11 -20.60
N TRP A 41 13.24 -10.13 -19.41
CA TRP A 41 12.90 -8.90 -18.69
C TRP A 41 14.13 -8.21 -18.13
N GLU A 42 14.06 -6.87 -18.03
CA GLU A 42 15.07 -6.11 -17.30
C GLU A 42 15.14 -6.59 -15.85
N ILE A 43 16.36 -6.89 -15.38
CA ILE A 43 16.61 -7.50 -14.07
C ILE A 43 15.92 -6.71 -12.94
N MET A 44 16.06 -5.38 -12.94
CA MET A 44 15.48 -4.53 -11.88
C MET A 44 13.96 -4.49 -11.95
N HIS A 45 13.38 -4.52 -13.15
CA HIS A 45 11.93 -4.58 -13.32
C HIS A 45 11.38 -5.89 -12.73
N GLY A 46 12.01 -7.03 -13.04
CA GLY A 46 11.62 -8.32 -12.49
C GLY A 46 11.72 -8.38 -10.96
N VAL A 47 12.78 -7.79 -10.39
CA VAL A 47 12.94 -7.68 -8.93
C VAL A 47 11.79 -6.89 -8.30
N VAL A 48 11.39 -5.76 -8.90
CA VAL A 48 10.28 -4.95 -8.39
C VAL A 48 8.96 -5.72 -8.42
N ILE A 49 8.66 -6.41 -9.52
CA ILE A 49 7.43 -7.20 -9.66
C ILE A 49 7.37 -8.30 -8.60
N CYS A 50 8.46 -9.05 -8.42
CA CYS A 50 8.54 -10.09 -7.39
C CYS A 50 8.32 -9.52 -5.99
N MET A 51 8.94 -8.38 -5.67
CA MET A 51 8.80 -7.73 -4.36
C MET A 51 7.37 -7.23 -4.11
N LEU A 52 6.76 -6.58 -5.10
CA LEU A 52 5.37 -6.09 -5.00
C LEU A 52 4.35 -7.22 -5.00
N SER A 53 4.62 -8.32 -5.72
CA SER A 53 3.81 -9.53 -5.68
C SER A 53 3.85 -10.21 -4.31
N ALA A 54 5.03 -10.29 -3.69
CA ALA A 54 5.16 -10.76 -2.31
C ALA A 54 4.40 -9.86 -1.32
N LEU A 55 4.47 -8.54 -1.51
CA LEU A 55 3.69 -7.57 -0.72
C LEU A 55 2.19 -7.79 -0.89
N CYS A 56 1.73 -8.04 -2.12
CA CYS A 56 0.35 -8.40 -2.41
C CYS A 56 -0.09 -9.64 -1.63
N LEU A 57 0.71 -10.72 -1.63
CA LEU A 57 0.40 -11.94 -0.88
C LEU A 57 0.33 -11.68 0.63
N LEU A 58 1.26 -10.90 1.19
CA LEU A 58 1.24 -10.53 2.60
C LEU A 58 0.04 -9.62 2.96
N SER A 59 -0.42 -8.80 2.02
CA SER A 59 -1.58 -7.92 2.23
C SER A 59 -2.87 -8.70 2.45
N ILE A 60 -2.99 -9.92 1.90
CA ILE A 60 -4.11 -10.84 2.16
C ILE A 60 -4.15 -11.20 3.66
N ILE A 61 -2.99 -11.49 4.26
CA ILE A 61 -2.91 -11.74 5.71
C ILE A 61 -3.29 -10.47 6.48
N GLY A 62 -2.92 -9.29 5.97
CA GLY A 62 -3.32 -8.00 6.52
C GLY A 62 -4.84 -7.79 6.55
N LEU A 63 -5.58 -8.30 5.56
CA LEU A 63 -7.04 -8.25 5.57
C LEU A 63 -7.66 -9.02 6.75
N PHE A 64 -7.10 -10.19 7.07
CA PHE A 64 -7.57 -11.03 8.19
C PHE A 64 -7.05 -10.55 9.55
N ARG A 65 -5.80 -10.08 9.60
CA ARG A 65 -5.08 -9.68 10.83
C ARG A 65 -4.49 -8.27 10.69
N PRO A 66 -5.33 -7.22 10.56
CA PRO A 66 -4.88 -5.88 10.17
C PRO A 66 -3.99 -5.20 11.21
N ILE A 67 -4.18 -5.48 12.51
CA ILE A 67 -3.32 -4.92 13.57
C ILE A 67 -1.91 -5.55 13.55
N LEU A 68 -1.82 -6.84 13.23
CA LEU A 68 -0.55 -7.56 13.20
C LEU A 68 0.30 -7.10 12.01
N MET A 69 -0.35 -6.86 10.87
CA MET A 69 0.31 -6.44 9.63
C MET A 69 0.42 -4.91 9.48
N LEU A 70 0.16 -4.12 10.53
CA LEU A 70 0.33 -2.67 10.50
C LEU A 70 1.68 -2.22 9.88
N PRO A 71 2.82 -2.87 10.19
CA PRO A 71 4.09 -2.53 9.55
C PRO A 71 4.06 -2.64 8.01
N LEU A 72 3.32 -3.59 7.45
CA LEU A 72 3.16 -3.77 6.00
C LEU A 72 2.41 -2.59 5.37
N LEU A 73 1.34 -2.12 6.04
CA LEU A 73 0.57 -0.97 5.56
C LEU A 73 1.39 0.32 5.63
N LEU A 74 2.17 0.49 6.71
CA LEU A 74 3.08 1.62 6.85
C LEU A 74 4.19 1.59 5.81
N PHE A 75 4.75 0.41 5.51
CA PHE A 75 5.71 0.23 4.43
C PHE A 75 5.09 0.64 3.09
N GLU A 76 3.89 0.14 2.77
CA GLU A 76 3.17 0.49 1.53
C GLU A 76 3.01 2.00 1.37
N VAL A 77 2.53 2.65 2.44
CA VAL A 77 2.34 4.09 2.45
C VAL A 77 3.67 4.82 2.26
N THR A 78 4.71 4.38 2.96
CA THR A 78 6.01 5.04 2.96
C THR A 78 6.67 4.99 1.59
N TRP A 79 6.75 3.81 0.95
CA TRP A 79 7.45 3.71 -0.33
C TRP A 79 6.71 4.47 -1.44
N LYS A 80 5.37 4.47 -1.46
CA LYS A 80 4.58 5.25 -2.42
C LYS A 80 4.73 6.75 -2.21
N LEU A 81 4.76 7.21 -0.96
CA LEU A 81 5.00 8.62 -0.66
C LEU A 81 6.41 9.06 -1.05
N LEU A 82 7.43 8.22 -0.80
CA LEU A 82 8.79 8.48 -1.24
C LEU A 82 8.88 8.56 -2.75
N TRP A 83 8.29 7.61 -3.48
CA TRP A 83 8.29 7.62 -4.94
C TRP A 83 7.54 8.83 -5.50
N LEU A 84 6.35 9.15 -4.98
CA LEU A 84 5.60 10.35 -5.40
C LEU A 84 6.38 11.63 -5.10
N GLY A 85 6.97 11.77 -3.92
CA GLY A 85 7.69 12.98 -3.53
C GLY A 85 9.00 13.18 -4.28
N LEU A 86 9.74 12.10 -4.55
CA LEU A 86 11.10 12.16 -5.10
C LEU A 86 11.17 11.94 -6.61
N VAL A 87 10.18 11.26 -7.20
CA VAL A 87 10.17 10.91 -8.63
C VAL A 87 8.93 11.50 -9.30
N GLY A 88 7.75 11.12 -8.84
CA GLY A 88 6.49 11.48 -9.51
C GLY A 88 6.23 12.98 -9.55
N LEU A 89 6.39 13.67 -8.43
CA LEU A 89 6.11 15.09 -8.26
C LEU A 89 7.14 15.97 -9.01
N PRO A 90 8.47 15.72 -8.92
CA PRO A 90 9.43 16.38 -9.80
C PRO A 90 9.15 16.14 -11.29
N ALA A 91 8.79 14.92 -11.69
CA ALA A 91 8.48 14.61 -13.08
C ALA A 91 7.25 15.39 -13.58
N TRP A 92 6.21 15.50 -12.76
CA TRP A 92 5.02 16.27 -13.08
C TRP A 92 5.33 17.76 -13.32
N PHE A 93 6.24 18.34 -12.53
CA PHE A 93 6.65 19.74 -12.70
C PHE A 93 7.55 19.97 -13.91
N ASN A 94 8.27 18.94 -14.39
CA ASN A 94 9.20 19.06 -15.50
C ASN A 94 8.55 18.90 -16.89
N GLY A 95 7.25 18.61 -16.97
CA GLY A 95 6.51 18.54 -18.23
C GLY A 95 5.50 17.39 -18.28
N PRO A 96 4.96 17.08 -19.47
CA PRO A 96 4.06 15.95 -19.65
C PRO A 96 4.71 14.63 -19.21
N LEU A 97 3.97 13.84 -18.44
CA LEU A 97 4.41 12.51 -18.06
C LEU A 97 4.34 11.56 -19.26
N ASP A 98 5.41 10.79 -19.47
CA ASP A 98 5.38 9.61 -20.33
C ASP A 98 4.26 8.65 -19.86
N PRO A 99 3.58 7.91 -20.76
CA PRO A 99 2.47 7.03 -20.37
C PRO A 99 2.83 6.05 -19.25
N SER A 100 4.03 5.46 -19.29
CA SER A 100 4.49 4.51 -18.26
C SER A 100 4.65 5.17 -16.88
N LEU A 101 5.15 6.41 -16.87
CA LEU A 101 5.34 7.20 -15.67
C LEU A 101 4.01 7.71 -15.13
N ALA A 102 3.07 8.08 -16.01
CA ALA A 102 1.72 8.48 -15.65
C ALA A 102 0.96 7.34 -14.98
N GLU A 103 0.99 6.13 -15.54
CA GLU A 103 0.35 4.94 -14.94
C GLU A 103 0.88 4.66 -13.53
N THR A 104 2.21 4.67 -13.37
CA THR A 104 2.86 4.49 -12.06
C THR A 104 2.47 5.61 -11.10
N PHE A 105 2.44 6.85 -11.57
CA PHE A 105 2.04 8.01 -10.77
C PHE A 105 0.63 7.86 -10.23
N PHE A 106 -0.34 7.52 -11.08
CA PHE A 106 -1.72 7.32 -10.64
C PHE A 106 -1.85 6.12 -9.70
N ALA A 107 -1.17 5.01 -9.98
CA ALA A 107 -1.16 3.84 -9.11
C ALA A 107 -0.59 4.15 -7.71
N CYS A 108 0.48 4.95 -7.64
CA CYS A 108 1.04 5.42 -6.38
C CYS A 108 0.14 6.45 -5.69
N ALA A 109 -0.50 7.36 -6.43
CA ALA A 109 -1.38 8.40 -5.89
C ALA A 109 -2.62 7.84 -5.17
N LEU A 110 -3.05 6.61 -5.51
CA LEU A 110 -4.09 5.89 -4.78
C LEU A 110 -3.75 5.65 -3.30
N VAL A 111 -2.50 5.87 -2.87
CA VAL A 111 -2.12 5.85 -1.44
C VAL A 111 -2.76 6.98 -0.64
N VAL A 112 -3.06 8.11 -1.27
CA VAL A 112 -3.62 9.30 -0.58
C VAL A 112 -4.97 9.01 0.10
N PRO A 113 -5.98 8.43 -0.58
CA PRO A 113 -7.22 8.04 0.10
C PRO A 113 -7.00 6.96 1.16
N ILE A 114 -6.02 6.05 0.98
CA ILE A 114 -5.68 5.03 1.98
C ILE A 114 -5.18 5.68 3.27
N ILE A 115 -4.30 6.67 3.17
CA ILE A 115 -3.80 7.46 4.32
C ILE A 115 -4.96 8.10 5.09
N LEU A 116 -5.98 8.61 4.39
CA LEU A 116 -7.16 9.22 5.03
C LEU A 116 -8.06 8.19 5.74
N LEU A 117 -8.11 6.96 5.24
CA LEU A 117 -8.89 5.86 5.83
C LEU A 117 -8.23 5.26 7.07
N ILE A 118 -6.90 5.38 7.20
CA ILE A 118 -6.16 4.79 8.32
C ILE A 118 -6.52 5.52 9.63
N PRO A 119 -6.98 4.79 10.67
CA PRO A 119 -7.16 5.35 12.00
C PRO A 119 -5.80 5.59 12.66
N TRP A 120 -5.18 6.75 12.39
CA TRP A 120 -3.85 7.13 12.90
C TRP A 120 -3.74 7.06 14.41
N ASP A 121 -4.84 7.33 15.11
CA ASP A 121 -4.92 7.24 16.56
C ASP A 121 -4.71 5.80 17.09
N LEU A 122 -5.14 4.78 16.33
CA LEU A 122 -4.89 3.37 16.62
C LEU A 122 -3.44 3.01 16.29
N VAL A 123 -2.91 3.49 15.17
CA VAL A 123 -1.53 3.24 14.74
C VAL A 123 -0.55 3.77 15.79
N VAL A 124 -0.69 5.04 16.20
CA VAL A 124 0.19 5.67 17.20
C VAL A 124 0.10 4.96 18.55
N ARG A 125 -1.11 4.58 18.98
CA ARG A 125 -1.28 3.79 20.20
C ARG A 125 -0.56 2.45 20.13
N ARG A 126 -0.68 1.74 19.01
CA ARG A 126 -0.06 0.42 18.83
C ARG A 126 1.46 0.52 18.81
N LEU A 127 2.02 1.53 18.12
CA LEU A 127 3.46 1.79 18.09
C LEU A 127 4.01 2.10 19.49
N ARG A 128 3.29 2.90 20.29
CA ARG A 128 3.68 3.21 21.68
C ARG A 128 3.60 2.01 22.62
N SER A 129 2.66 1.08 22.40
CA SER A 129 2.50 -0.12 23.25
C SER A 129 3.48 -1.24 22.95
N GLY A 130 4.18 -1.20 21.81
CA GLY A 130 5.14 -2.23 21.42
C GLY A 130 6.53 -2.06 22.04
N SER A 131 6.77 -1.00 22.80
CA SER A 131 8.06 -0.68 23.43
C SER A 131 8.10 -0.96 24.95
N SER A 132 7.19 -1.77 25.47
CA SER A 132 7.08 -2.18 26.88
C SER A 132 6.84 -3.68 26.97
#